data_AF-A0A933GPN6-F1
#
_entry.id   AF-A0A933GPN6-F1
#
_cell.length_a   1.000
_cell.length_b   1.000
_cell.length_c   1.000
_cell.angle_alpha   90.00
_cell.angle_beta   90.00
_cell.angle_gamma   90.00
#
_symmetry.space_group_name_H-M   'P 1'
#
loop_
_entity.id
_entity.type
_entity.pdbx_description
1 polymer ?
#
loop_
_entity_poly.entity_id
_entity_poly.type
_entity_poly.pdbx_seq_one_letter_code
_entity_poly.pdbx_strand_id
1 'polypeptide(L)'
;MTRAEVGLPFTSKLETLRHEINTQEGSSLGRPRRWSKAIIRFFETIGGLINGEQVETRLPENFQDNPVPLYSSDYSVLNLGWDSEGTIKIEQPEPFPMTILGINGILDLAED
;
A
#
# COMPACT_ATOMS: atom_id res chain seq x y z
N MET A 1 -37.18 14.59 -1.58
CA MET A 1 -36.42 14.63 -2.85
C MET A 1 -35.26 13.67 -2.71
N THR A 2 -35.06 12.76 -3.67
CA THR A 2 -33.91 11.84 -3.68
C THR A 2 -32.79 12.48 -4.50
N ARG A 3 -31.61 12.64 -3.90
CA ARG A 3 -30.40 13.14 -4.56
C ARG A 3 -29.53 11.95 -4.92
N ALA A 4 -29.06 11.89 -6.16
CA ALA A 4 -28.13 10.88 -6.65
C ALA A 4 -26.90 11.58 -7.22
N GLU A 5 -25.72 11.03 -6.94
CA GLU A 5 -24.46 11.42 -7.55
C GLU A 5 -24.00 10.28 -8.44
N VAL A 6 -23.62 10.60 -9.69
CA VAL A 6 -23.19 9.61 -10.68
C VAL A 6 -21.84 10.07 -11.22
N GLY A 7 -20.83 9.23 -11.04
CA GLY A 7 -19.48 9.44 -11.55
C GLY A 7 -19.06 8.32 -12.49
N LEU A 8 -17.94 8.52 -13.19
CA LEU A 8 -17.26 7.46 -13.93
C LEU A 8 -16.34 6.69 -12.98
N PRO A 9 -16.17 5.37 -13.17
CA PRO A 9 -15.20 4.61 -12.40
C PRO A 9 -13.78 5.12 -12.70
N PHE A 10 -13.00 5.36 -11.65
CA PHE A 10 -11.59 5.73 -11.73
C PHE A 10 -10.83 4.97 -10.66
N THR A 11 -9.75 4.30 -11.06
CA THR A 11 -8.87 3.59 -10.13
C THR A 11 -7.59 4.41 -9.94
N SER A 12 -7.39 4.94 -8.75
CA SER A 12 -6.13 5.60 -8.40
C SER A 12 -5.05 4.54 -8.24
N LYS A 13 -3.89 4.73 -8.88
CA LYS A 13 -2.76 3.79 -8.81
C LYS A 13 -1.49 4.53 -8.45
N LEU A 14 -0.75 3.96 -7.50
CA LEU A 14 0.59 4.36 -7.13
C LEU A 14 1.48 3.13 -7.23
N GLU A 15 2.62 3.28 -7.89
CA GLU A 15 3.65 2.25 -7.93
C GLU A 15 4.98 2.90 -7.58
N THR A 16 5.65 2.37 -6.57
CA THR A 16 6.97 2.88 -6.19
C THR A 16 8.02 2.47 -7.21
N LEU A 17 8.98 3.35 -7.45
CA LEU A 17 10.19 2.98 -8.17
C LEU A 17 11.02 1.97 -7.36
N ARG A 18 11.88 1.22 -8.05
CA ARG A 18 12.92 0.41 -7.41
C ARG A 18 13.77 1.28 -6.51
N HIS A 19 13.93 0.88 -5.25
CA HIS A 19 14.72 1.66 -4.29
C HIS A 19 16.21 1.41 -4.52
N GLU A 20 16.99 2.47 -4.72
CA GLU A 20 18.45 2.38 -4.77
C GLU A 20 19.00 2.38 -3.33
N ILE A 21 19.68 1.29 -2.97
CA ILE A 21 20.47 1.23 -1.74
C ILE A 21 21.93 1.45 -2.13
N ASN A 22 22.57 2.39 -1.44
CA ASN A 22 24.02 2.56 -1.51
C ASN A 22 24.68 1.42 -0.75
N THR A 23 25.31 0.50 -1.47
CA THR A 23 26.12 -0.58 -0.87
C THR A 23 27.58 -0.17 -0.88
N GLN A 24 28.41 -0.75 0.01
CA GLN A 24 29.86 -0.51 -0.01
C GLN A 24 30.52 -0.97 -1.33
N GLU A 25 29.88 -1.88 -2.07
CA GLU A 25 30.37 -2.47 -3.31
C GLU A 25 29.91 -1.74 -4.58
N GLY A 26 29.12 -0.66 -4.45
CA GLY A 26 28.63 0.15 -5.56
C GLY A 26 27.11 0.15 -5.70
N SER A 27 26.61 0.28 -6.94
CA SER A 27 25.17 0.41 -7.21
C SER A 27 24.47 -0.93 -7.01
N SER A 28 23.39 -0.90 -6.25
CA SER A 28 22.55 -2.07 -6.06
C SER A 28 21.69 -2.38 -7.29
N LEU A 29 21.56 -1.51 -8.30
CA LEU A 29 20.56 -1.59 -9.37
C LEU A 29 20.47 -2.93 -10.14
N GLY A 30 21.52 -3.76 -10.14
CA GLY A 30 21.52 -5.09 -10.76
C GLY A 30 21.13 -6.25 -9.83
N ARG A 31 21.07 -6.02 -8.51
CA ARG A 31 20.79 -7.07 -7.52
C ARG A 31 19.29 -7.25 -7.29
N PRO A 32 18.78 -8.51 -7.23
CA PRO A 32 17.44 -8.79 -6.78
C PRO A 32 17.22 -8.22 -5.37
N ARG A 33 16.05 -7.64 -5.15
CA ARG A 33 15.67 -7.06 -3.85
C ARG A 33 14.19 -7.31 -3.59
N ARG A 34 13.81 -7.37 -2.33
CA ARG A 34 12.41 -7.56 -1.93
C ARG A 34 12.07 -6.80 -0.66
N TRP A 35 10.87 -6.25 -0.59
CA TRP A 35 10.33 -5.76 0.67
C TRP A 35 9.89 -6.94 1.53
N SER A 36 10.69 -7.37 2.51
CA SER A 36 10.25 -8.42 3.44
C SER A 36 9.13 -7.96 4.36
N LYS A 37 9.11 -6.65 4.65
CA LYS A 37 8.01 -5.99 5.32
C LYS A 37 7.86 -4.59 4.75
N ALA A 38 6.66 -4.24 4.30
CA ALA A 38 6.28 -2.88 3.97
C ALA A 38 5.32 -2.33 5.05
N ILE A 39 5.49 -1.07 5.40
CA ILE A 39 4.68 -0.33 6.35
C ILE A 39 4.21 0.93 5.62
N ILE A 40 2.91 0.99 5.34
CA ILE A 40 2.28 2.13 4.71
C ILE A 40 1.64 2.97 5.81
N ARG A 41 2.03 4.23 5.92
CA ARG A 41 1.37 5.18 6.82
C ARG A 41 0.19 5.82 6.13
N PHE A 42 -1.01 5.47 6.56
CA PHE A 42 -2.25 6.03 6.03
C PHE A 42 -2.74 7.21 6.87
N PHE A 43 -3.45 8.11 6.20
CA PHE A 43 -4.24 9.15 6.81
C PHE A 43 -5.63 9.16 6.18
N GLU A 44 -6.66 9.19 7.01
CA GLU A 44 -8.06 9.26 6.62
C GLU A 44 -8.44 8.36 5.43
N THR A 45 -8.05 7.08 5.50
CA THR A 45 -8.17 6.14 4.37
C THR A 45 -9.22 5.06 4.63
N ILE A 46 -9.88 4.58 3.58
CA ILE A 46 -10.78 3.41 3.63
C ILE A 46 -10.39 2.43 2.54
N GLY A 47 -10.09 1.19 2.92
CA GLY A 47 -9.83 0.09 2.00
C GLY A 47 -8.65 0.34 1.06
N GLY A 48 -8.76 -0.20 -0.16
CA GLY A 48 -7.70 -0.23 -1.15
C GLY A 48 -6.99 -1.57 -1.25
N LEU A 49 -6.01 -1.63 -2.14
CA LEU A 49 -5.21 -2.81 -2.43
C LEU A 49 -3.72 -2.47 -2.29
N ILE A 50 -2.94 -3.35 -1.67
CA ILE A 50 -1.47 -3.31 -1.65
C ILE A 50 -0.98 -4.60 -2.30
N ASN A 51 -0.26 -4.50 -3.41
CA ASN A 51 0.18 -5.63 -4.24
C ASN A 51 -0.97 -6.60 -4.60
N GLY A 52 -2.19 -6.07 -4.75
CA GLY A 52 -3.40 -6.86 -5.02
C GLY A 52 -4.06 -7.48 -3.79
N GLU A 53 -3.48 -7.36 -2.59
CA GLU A 53 -4.08 -7.77 -1.33
C GLU A 53 -4.93 -6.65 -0.74
N GLN A 54 -6.11 -6.98 -0.20
CA GLN A 54 -7.04 -6.01 0.34
C GLN A 54 -6.55 -5.41 1.66
N VAL A 55 -6.62 -4.09 1.78
CA VAL A 55 -6.35 -3.38 3.02
C VAL A 55 -7.58 -3.47 3.91
N GLU A 56 -7.49 -4.24 5.00
CA GLU A 56 -8.56 -4.37 5.97
C GLU A 56 -8.55 -3.19 6.95
N THR A 57 -9.12 -2.05 6.54
CA THR A 57 -9.25 -0.86 7.41
C THR A 57 -10.45 -0.95 8.38
N ARG A 58 -11.31 -1.96 8.23
CA ARG A 58 -12.51 -2.13 9.05
C ARG A 58 -12.22 -3.01 10.27
N LEU A 59 -12.24 -2.42 11.46
CA LEU A 59 -12.17 -3.19 12.70
C LEU A 59 -13.50 -3.93 12.98
N PRO A 60 -13.48 -5.15 13.56
CA PRO A 60 -14.67 -5.94 13.87
C PRO A 60 -15.69 -5.23 14.78
N GLU A 61 -15.29 -4.23 15.54
CA GLU A 61 -16.18 -3.51 16.45
C GLU A 61 -17.18 -2.60 15.70
N ASN A 62 -16.98 -2.38 14.40
CA ASN A 62 -17.77 -1.48 13.56
C ASN A 62 -18.94 -2.18 12.82
N PHE A 63 -19.39 -3.36 13.26
CA PHE A 63 -20.50 -4.10 12.60
C PHE A 63 -21.91 -3.52 12.84
N GLN A 64 -22.05 -2.39 13.54
CA GLN A 64 -23.34 -1.70 13.71
C GLN A 64 -23.52 -0.64 12.60
N ASP A 65 -24.75 -0.18 12.36
CA ASP A 65 -25.22 0.77 11.31
C ASP A 65 -24.48 2.13 11.18
N ASN A 66 -23.29 2.25 11.76
CA ASN A 66 -22.42 3.40 11.68
C ASN A 66 -21.57 3.39 10.40
N PRO A 67 -21.24 4.58 9.86
CA PRO A 67 -20.29 4.69 8.76
C PRO A 67 -18.94 4.08 9.15
N VAL A 68 -18.25 3.46 8.17
CA VAL A 68 -16.91 2.90 8.37
C VAL A 68 -15.98 4.03 8.83
N PRO A 69 -15.31 3.91 9.99
CA PRO A 69 -14.39 4.93 10.45
C PRO A 69 -13.19 5.03 9.50
N LEU A 70 -12.69 6.25 9.32
CA LEU A 70 -11.49 6.53 8.55
C LEU A 70 -10.26 5.97 9.28
N TYR A 71 -9.38 5.28 8.56
CA TYR A 71 -8.18 4.69 9.12
C TYR A 71 -6.99 5.65 9.00
N SER A 72 -6.35 5.95 10.13
CA SER A 72 -5.20 6.86 10.23
C SER A 72 -4.10 6.24 11.10
N SER A 73 -3.40 5.25 10.57
CA SER A 73 -2.31 4.56 11.26
C SER A 73 -1.37 3.86 10.27
N ASP A 74 -0.38 3.17 10.80
CA ASP A 74 0.56 2.33 10.05
C ASP A 74 -0.07 0.96 9.76
N TYR A 75 -0.19 0.63 8.47
CA TYR A 75 -0.63 -0.68 8.00
C TYR A 75 0.60 -1.48 7.52
N SER A 76 0.85 -2.62 8.15
CA SER A 76 1.97 -3.49 7.79
C SER A 76 1.55 -4.63 6.90
N VAL A 77 2.25 -4.80 5.78
CA VAL A 77 2.09 -5.92 4.86
C VAL A 77 3.38 -6.73 4.84
N LEU A 78 3.26 -8.04 4.99
CA LEU A 78 4.35 -8.98 4.77
C LEU A 78 4.29 -9.40 3.31
N ASN A 79 5.35 -9.11 2.55
CA ASN A 79 5.40 -9.55 1.17
C ASN A 79 5.83 -11.03 1.16
N LEU A 80 4.86 -11.94 1.12
CA LEU A 80 5.09 -13.39 1.19
C LEU A 80 5.56 -13.99 -0.14
N GLY A 81 5.58 -13.20 -1.23
CA GLY A 81 5.99 -13.61 -2.56
C GLY A 81 7.43 -13.18 -2.93
N TRP A 82 8.01 -13.86 -3.93
CA TRP A 82 9.24 -13.42 -4.56
C TRP A 82 8.93 -12.35 -5.61
N ASP A 83 9.20 -11.09 -5.29
CA ASP A 83 9.30 -9.99 -6.26
C ASP A 83 10.79 -9.70 -6.49
N SER A 84 11.24 -9.74 -7.74
CA SER A 84 12.62 -9.43 -8.13
C SER A 84 12.91 -7.93 -8.18
N GLU A 85 11.85 -7.13 -8.33
CA GLU A 85 11.93 -5.69 -8.51
C GLU A 85 11.91 -4.95 -7.17
N GLY A 86 11.20 -5.49 -6.18
CA GLY A 86 11.04 -4.86 -4.86
C GLY A 86 10.21 -3.59 -4.94
N THR A 87 9.14 -3.63 -5.72
CA THR A 87 8.20 -2.52 -5.88
C THR A 87 6.96 -2.74 -5.03
N ILE A 88 6.33 -1.65 -4.60
CA ILE A 88 5.04 -1.67 -3.91
C ILE A 88 4.02 -0.97 -4.78
N LYS A 89 2.94 -1.67 -5.09
CA LYS A 89 1.81 -1.18 -5.85
C LYS A 89 0.63 -0.96 -4.91
N ILE A 90 0.08 0.24 -4.91
CA ILE A 90 -1.10 0.61 -4.12
C ILE A 90 -2.20 1.06 -5.08
N GLU A 91 -3.39 0.48 -4.97
CA GLU A 91 -4.54 0.80 -5.81
C GLU A 91 -5.77 1.14 -4.95
N GLN A 92 -6.55 2.13 -5.37
CA GLN A 92 -7.86 2.47 -4.80
C GLN A 92 -8.90 2.38 -5.92
N PRO A 93 -9.55 1.22 -6.11
CA PRO A 93 -10.56 1.03 -7.14
C PRO A 93 -11.93 1.60 -6.74
N GLU A 94 -12.22 1.71 -5.44
CA GLU A 94 -13.42 2.36 -4.94
C GLU A 94 -13.25 3.88 -4.87
N PRO A 95 -14.33 4.68 -4.95
CA PRO A 95 -14.26 6.14 -4.86
C PRO A 95 -14.03 6.65 -3.42
N PHE A 96 -13.33 5.88 -2.59
CA PHE A 96 -13.07 6.19 -1.19
C PHE A 96 -11.81 7.02 -1.00
N PRO A 97 -11.73 7.82 0.08
CA PRO A 97 -10.53 8.57 0.38
C PRO A 97 -9.34 7.63 0.66
N MET A 98 -8.17 8.00 0.13
CA MET A 98 -6.90 7.35 0.41
C MET A 98 -5.79 8.39 0.40
N THR A 99 -5.13 8.56 1.55
CA THR A 99 -3.96 9.44 1.68
C THR A 99 -2.79 8.64 2.23
N ILE A 100 -1.69 8.61 1.47
CA ILE A 100 -0.45 7.92 1.84
C ILE A 100 0.54 8.97 2.31
N LEU A 101 0.93 8.91 3.59
CA LEU A 101 1.93 9.81 4.18
C LEU A 101 3.36 9.30 3.97
N GLY A 102 3.53 7.98 3.81
CA GLY A 102 4.84 7.40 3.58
C GLY A 102 4.81 5.88 3.46
N ILE A 103 5.87 5.34 2.86
CA ILE A 103 6.11 3.91 2.71
C ILE A 103 7.48 3.64 3.32
N ASN A 104 7.52 2.78 4.34
CA ASN A 104 8.71 2.42 5.09
C ASN A 104 8.80 0.89 5.23
N GLY A 105 9.89 0.35 5.74
CA GLY A 105 9.95 -1.09 6.01
C GLY A 105 11.35 -1.68 6.01
N ILE A 106 11.39 -2.99 5.80
CA ILE A 106 12.61 -3.79 5.69
C ILE A 106 12.73 -4.23 4.23
N LEU A 107 13.81 -3.79 3.59
CA LEU A 107 14.16 -4.13 2.21
C LEU A 107 15.37 -5.07 2.26
N ASP A 108 15.17 -6.31 1.84
CA ASP A 108 16.23 -7.30 1.74
C ASP A 108 16.89 -7.19 0.36
N LEU A 109 18.22 -7.24 0.37
CA LEU A 109 19.05 -7.40 -0.82
C LEU A 109 19.55 -8.84 -0.85
N ALA A 110 19.55 -9.48 -2.02
CA ALA A 110 20.27 -10.73 -2.18
C ALA A 110 21.77 -10.50 -1.98
N GLU A 111 22.41 -11.34 -1.16
CA GLU A 111 23.87 -11.45 -1.09
C GLU A 111 24.37 -12.33 -2.25
N ASP A 112 25.56 -12.01 -2.78
CA ASP A 112 26.20 -12.75 -3.88
C ASP A 112 26.67 -14.16 -3.45
#